data_AF-A0A7S1F6D6-F1
#
_entry.id   AF-A0A7S1F6D6-F1
#
_cell.length_a   1.000
_cell.length_b   1.000
_cell.length_c   1.000
_cell.angle_alpha   90.00
_cell.angle_beta   90.00
_cell.angle_gamma   90.00
#
_symmetry.space_group_name_H-M   'P 1'
#
loop_
_entity.id
_entity.type
_entity.pdbx_description
1 polymer ?
#
loop_
_entity_poly.entity_id
_entity_poly.type
_entity_poly.pdbx_seq_one_letter_code
_entity_poly.pdbx_strand_id
1 'polypeptide(L)'
;LRLDIDGKEILAFGVDAAGNAHRTAQDNHAKKESFHSKVNWAAVVDVVYKGSLLRTDSRGKTVLCEERVVAMLVLTAVHDVMKNTTLTPCVQVQHAPYQGYAAKEPII
;
A
#
# COMPACT_ATOMS: atom_id res chain seq x y z
N LEU A 1 -4.42 4.00 18.52
CA LEU A 1 -4.30 2.94 17.50
C LEU A 1 -5.24 3.29 16.35
N ARG A 2 -4.73 3.66 15.17
CA ARG A 2 -5.55 4.03 14.00
C ARG A 2 -6.07 2.74 13.34
N LEU A 3 -7.29 2.36 13.70
CA LEU A 3 -7.95 1.10 13.32
C LEU A 3 -8.77 1.21 12.02
N ASP A 4 -8.52 2.24 11.22
CA ASP A 4 -9.35 2.66 10.09
C ASP A 4 -8.69 2.47 8.72
N ILE A 5 -7.46 1.92 8.65
CA ILE A 5 -6.67 1.87 7.41
C ILE A 5 -6.52 0.41 6.94
N ASP A 6 -7.14 0.10 5.79
CA ASP A 6 -6.95 -1.14 5.02
C ASP A 6 -6.00 -0.85 3.84
N GLY A 7 -4.91 -1.63 3.72
CA GLY A 7 -3.76 -1.37 2.86
C GLY A 7 -3.96 -1.64 1.37
N LYS A 8 -5.21 -1.80 0.90
CA LYS A 8 -5.51 -2.06 -0.51
C LYS A 8 -5.52 -0.79 -1.38
N GLU A 9 -5.74 0.40 -0.80
CA GLU A 9 -6.01 1.66 -1.52
C GLU A 9 -5.43 2.92 -0.83
N ILE A 10 -4.21 2.85 -0.30
CA ILE A 10 -3.61 3.87 0.59
C ILE A 10 -3.50 5.30 0.00
N LEU A 11 -3.60 5.49 -1.31
CA LEU A 11 -3.42 6.81 -1.95
C LEU A 11 -4.67 7.45 -2.56
N ALA A 12 -5.81 6.76 -2.53
CA ALA A 12 -7.05 7.27 -3.12
C ALA A 12 -8.18 7.40 -2.09
N PHE A 13 -7.87 7.40 -0.78
CA PHE A 13 -8.94 7.47 0.20
C PHE A 13 -9.52 8.86 0.35
N GLY A 14 -10.84 8.84 0.22
CA GLY A 14 -11.70 9.96 0.45
C GLY A 14 -11.41 11.07 -0.50
N VAL A 15 -11.33 10.80 -1.81
CA VAL A 15 -11.58 11.77 -2.86
C VAL A 15 -12.61 11.19 -3.85
N ASP A 16 -13.54 12.00 -4.36
CA ASP A 16 -14.49 11.56 -5.40
C ASP A 16 -13.82 11.47 -6.79
N ALA A 17 -14.59 11.11 -7.82
CA ALA A 17 -14.08 11.06 -9.20
C ALA A 17 -13.58 12.42 -9.73
N ALA A 18 -13.90 13.51 -9.04
CA ALA A 18 -13.40 14.86 -9.32
C ALA A 18 -12.21 15.25 -8.42
N GLY A 19 -11.71 14.35 -7.58
CA GLY A 19 -10.58 14.60 -6.69
C GLY A 19 -10.93 15.33 -5.39
N ASN A 20 -12.22 15.50 -5.06
CA ASN A 20 -12.65 16.22 -3.87
C ASN A 20 -12.72 15.32 -2.65
N ALA A 21 -12.18 15.78 -1.53
CA ALA A 21 -12.13 14.94 -0.35
C ALA A 21 -13.53 14.47 0.12
N HIS A 22 -13.77 13.16 0.28
CA HIS A 22 -14.97 12.65 0.96
C HIS A 22 -14.92 13.09 2.42
N ARG A 23 -15.78 14.05 2.76
CA ARG A 23 -15.84 14.62 4.12
C ARG A 23 -16.63 13.76 5.10
N THR A 24 -17.36 12.77 4.61
CA THR A 24 -18.16 11.85 5.41
C THR A 24 -17.39 10.56 5.63
N ALA A 25 -17.01 10.31 6.88
CA ALA A 25 -16.45 9.03 7.28
C ALA A 25 -17.52 7.94 7.04
N GLN A 26 -17.24 7.01 6.12
CA GLN A 26 -18.05 5.80 6.00
C GLN A 26 -17.71 4.88 7.17
N ASP A 27 -18.72 4.55 7.99
CA ASP A 27 -18.55 3.58 9.06
C ASP A 27 -18.48 2.16 8.48
N ASN A 28 -17.28 1.75 8.10
CA ASN A 28 -16.98 0.44 7.54
C ASN A 28 -16.86 -0.65 8.62
N HIS A 29 -17.68 -0.60 9.67
CA HIS A 29 -17.59 -1.47 10.84
C HIS A 29 -17.53 -2.96 10.49
N ALA A 30 -18.49 -3.45 9.70
CA ALA A 30 -18.57 -4.87 9.31
C ALA A 30 -17.33 -5.34 8.52
N LYS A 31 -16.76 -4.47 7.67
CA LYS A 31 -15.53 -4.77 6.94
C LYS A 31 -14.33 -4.90 7.89
N LYS A 32 -14.20 -3.97 8.85
CA LYS A 32 -13.13 -3.97 9.86
C LYS A 32 -13.21 -5.21 10.75
N GLU A 33 -14.42 -5.57 11.20
CA GLU A 33 -14.64 -6.77 12.01
C GLU A 33 -14.31 -8.05 11.21
N SER A 34 -14.74 -8.13 9.95
CA SER A 34 -14.39 -9.26 9.09
C SER A 34 -12.89 -9.35 8.83
N PHE A 35 -12.19 -8.23 8.67
CA PHE A 35 -10.73 -8.23 8.54
C PHE A 35 -10.08 -8.74 9.83
N HIS A 36 -10.45 -8.14 10.97
CA HIS A 36 -9.86 -8.48 12.26
C HIS A 36 -10.05 -9.96 12.64
N SER A 37 -11.24 -10.52 12.39
CA SER A 37 -11.57 -11.91 12.75
C SER A 37 -10.96 -12.96 11.83
N LYS A 38 -10.74 -12.64 10.55
CA LYS A 38 -10.26 -13.62 9.55
C LYS A 38 -8.77 -13.57 9.30
N VAL A 39 -8.09 -12.48 9.67
CA VAL A 39 -6.65 -12.33 9.47
C VAL A 39 -5.88 -13.33 10.34
N ASN A 40 -4.94 -14.03 9.72
CA ASN A 40 -3.96 -14.84 10.45
C ASN A 40 -2.87 -13.92 11.03
N TRP A 41 -3.13 -13.41 12.23
CA TRP A 41 -2.21 -12.49 12.92
C TRP A 41 -0.83 -13.10 13.21
N ALA A 42 -0.75 -14.41 13.43
CA ALA A 42 0.53 -15.09 13.64
C ALA A 42 1.42 -15.03 12.39
N ALA A 43 0.84 -15.21 11.20
CA ALA A 43 1.57 -15.07 9.94
C ALA A 43 2.02 -13.62 9.71
N VAL A 44 1.20 -12.62 10.05
CA VAL A 44 1.58 -11.21 9.97
C VAL A 44 2.78 -10.93 10.87
N VAL A 45 2.75 -11.39 12.12
CA VAL A 45 3.86 -11.24 13.06
C VAL A 45 5.13 -11.92 12.54
N ASP A 46 5.03 -13.15 12.03
CA ASP A 46 6.16 -13.88 11.45
C ASP A 46 6.82 -13.10 10.29
N VAL A 47 6.02 -12.54 9.37
CA VAL A 47 6.53 -11.69 8.28
C VAL A 47 7.26 -10.46 8.81
N VAL A 48 6.72 -9.82 9.84
CA VAL A 48 7.33 -8.62 10.44
C VAL A 48 8.68 -8.93 11.09
N TYR A 49 8.82 -10.09 11.75
CA TYR A 49 10.10 -10.55 12.29
C TYR A 49 11.07 -10.96 11.19
N LYS A 50 10.63 -11.72 10.18
CA LYS A 50 11.47 -12.10 9.03
C LYS A 50 11.98 -10.89 8.24
N GLY A 51 11.15 -9.86 8.12
CA GLY A 51 11.53 -8.57 7.54
C GLY A 51 12.48 -7.73 8.41
N SER A 52 12.83 -8.21 9.61
CA SER A 52 13.64 -7.48 10.60
C SER A 52 13.04 -6.12 10.99
N LEU A 53 11.71 -5.97 10.86
CA LEU A 53 10.98 -4.78 11.30
C LEU A 53 10.85 -4.77 12.82
N LEU A 54 10.66 -5.97 13.40
CA LEU A 54 10.77 -6.22 14.83
C LEU A 54 11.97 -7.14 15.09
N ARG A 55 12.64 -6.91 16.22
CA ARG A 55 13.73 -7.77 16.71
C ARG A 55 13.59 -7.94 18.22
N THR A 56 14.16 -9.00 18.75
CA THR A 56 14.25 -9.23 20.19
C THR A 56 15.61 -8.72 20.67
N ASP A 57 15.60 -7.85 21.67
CA ASP A 57 16.85 -7.37 22.29
C ASP A 57 17.47 -8.44 23.21
N SER A 58 18.64 -8.14 23.77
CA SER A 58 19.35 -9.05 24.68
C SER A 58 18.61 -9.33 26.00
N ARG A 59 17.54 -8.57 26.30
CA ARG A 59 16.69 -8.73 27.49
C ARG A 59 15.39 -9.47 27.16
N GLY A 60 15.23 -9.98 25.93
CA GLY A 60 14.02 -10.64 25.48
C GLY A 60 12.88 -9.68 25.14
N LYS A 61 13.11 -8.36 25.10
CA LYS A 61 12.10 -7.37 24.76
C LYS A 61 12.01 -7.18 23.26
N THR A 62 10.79 -7.16 22.73
CA THR A 62 10.52 -6.79 21.34
C THR A 62 10.79 -5.30 21.14
N VAL A 63 11.67 -4.99 20.20
CA VAL A 63 12.03 -3.61 19.81
C VAL A 63 11.83 -3.41 18.31
N LEU A 64 11.44 -2.20 17.93
CA LEU A 64 11.20 -1.77 16.57
C LEU A 64 12.52 -1.38 15.89
N CYS A 65 12.69 -1.75 14.62
CA CYS A 65 13.73 -1.19 13.77
C CYS A 65 13.16 -0.02 12.96
N GLU A 66 13.20 1.18 13.53
CA GLU A 66 12.56 2.39 12.98
C GLU A 66 12.91 2.63 11.50
N GLU A 67 14.20 2.56 11.15
CA GLU A 67 14.66 2.77 9.76
C GLU A 67 14.01 1.80 8.76
N ARG A 68 13.90 0.52 9.13
CA ARG A 68 13.30 -0.51 8.27
C ARG A 68 11.79 -0.33 8.15
N VAL A 69 11.15 0.10 9.24
CA VAL A 69 9.72 0.41 9.23
C VAL A 69 9.44 1.60 8.35
N VAL A 70 10.23 2.67 8.45
CA VAL A 70 10.11 3.84 7.58
C VAL A 70 10.34 3.44 6.12
N ALA A 71 11.38 2.65 5.83
CA ALA A 71 11.64 2.17 4.47
C ALA A 71 10.45 1.34 3.92
N MET A 72 9.89 0.45 4.73
CA MET A 72 8.71 -0.34 4.36
C MET A 72 7.48 0.54 4.08
N LEU A 73 7.24 1.56 4.92
CA LEU A 73 6.14 2.51 4.72
C LEU A 73 6.34 3.33 3.42
N VAL A 74 7.56 3.78 3.15
CA VAL A 74 7.88 4.49 1.89
C VAL A 74 7.67 3.59 0.69
N LEU A 75 8.16 2.35 0.72
CA LEU A 75 7.97 1.38 -0.37
C LEU A 75 6.49 1.07 -0.59
N THR A 76 5.71 0.96 0.47
CA THR A 76 4.25 0.75 0.39
C THR A 76 3.59 1.94 -0.32
N ALA A 77 3.92 3.17 0.09
CA ALA A 77 3.40 4.38 -0.55
C ALA A 77 3.80 4.44 -2.04
N VAL A 78 5.05 4.16 -2.39
CA VAL A 78 5.49 4.13 -3.80
C VAL A 78 4.73 3.06 -4.58
N HIS A 79 4.62 1.84 -4.04
CA HIS A 79 3.86 0.76 -4.65
C HIS A 79 2.40 1.15 -4.91
N ASP A 80 1.77 1.87 -3.98
CA ASP A 80 0.40 2.33 -4.16
C ASP A 80 0.29 3.44 -5.23
N VAL A 81 1.32 4.29 -5.40
CA VAL A 81 1.36 5.29 -6.48
C VAL A 81 1.38 4.55 -7.81
N MET A 82 2.25 3.55 -7.91
CA MET A 82 2.45 2.76 -9.12
C MET A 82 1.22 1.93 -9.51
N LYS A 83 0.31 1.64 -8.56
CA LYS A 83 -0.97 0.99 -8.84
C LYS A 83 -2.04 1.90 -9.45
N ASN A 84 -1.82 3.22 -9.46
CA ASN A 84 -2.77 4.14 -10.06
C ASN A 84 -2.68 4.05 -11.60
N THR A 85 -3.65 3.37 -12.21
CA THR A 85 -3.72 3.18 -13.67
C THR A 85 -3.83 4.49 -14.45
N THR A 86 -4.27 5.57 -13.81
CA THR A 86 -4.30 6.92 -14.42
C THR A 86 -2.89 7.48 -14.63
N LEU A 87 -1.92 7.02 -13.84
CA LEU A 87 -0.51 7.41 -13.94
C LEU A 87 0.31 6.44 -14.81
N THR A 88 -0.30 5.37 -15.34
CA THR A 88 0.40 4.40 -16.19
C THR A 88 0.87 5.10 -17.47
N PRO A 89 2.19 5.12 -17.75
CA PRO A 89 2.72 5.78 -18.93
C PRO A 89 2.26 5.07 -20.20
N CYS A 90 2.00 5.85 -21.25
CA CYS A 90 1.73 5.34 -22.59
C CYS A 90 2.91 5.63 -23.52
N VAL A 91 3.12 4.77 -24.52
CA VAL A 91 4.15 5.01 -25.54
C VAL A 91 3.83 6.29 -26.30
N GLN A 92 4.74 7.27 -26.24
CA GLN A 92 4.60 8.51 -27.01
C GLN A 92 4.75 8.21 -28.51
N VAL A 93 4.06 8.98 -29.36
CA VAL A 93 4.05 8.75 -30.82
C VAL A 93 5.48 8.75 -31.39
N GLN A 94 6.34 9.64 -30.93
CA GLN A 94 7.74 9.75 -31.35
C GLN A 94 8.64 8.59 -30.88
N HIS A 95 8.19 7.79 -29.91
CA HIS A 95 8.93 6.65 -29.37
C HIS A 95 8.33 5.32 -29.82
N ALA A 96 7.30 5.35 -30.68
CA ALA A 96 6.68 4.14 -31.20
C ALA A 96 7.46 3.58 -32.41
N PRO A 97 7.60 2.24 -32.51
CA PRO A 97 7.24 1.25 -31.49
C PRO A 97 8.30 1.19 -30.36
N TYR A 98 7.87 0.91 -29.13
CA TYR A 98 8.76 0.71 -27.98
C TYR A 98 8.59 -0.70 -27.42
N GLN A 99 9.63 -1.54 -27.52
CA GLN A 99 9.63 -2.92 -26.99
C GLN A 99 8.38 -3.76 -27.33
N GLY A 100 7.81 -3.57 -28.52
CA GLY A 100 6.61 -4.29 -28.97
C GLY A 100 5.28 -3.58 -28.67
N TYR A 101 5.28 -2.50 -27.89
CA TYR A 101 4.11 -1.66 -27.64
C TYR A 101 3.92 -0.60 -28.74
N ALA A 102 2.67 -0.40 -29.16
CA ALA A 102 2.27 0.58 -30.15
C ALA A 102 2.11 2.00 -29.58
N ALA A 103 2.03 3.02 -30.44
CA ALA A 103 1.78 4.38 -30.00
C ALA A 103 0.48 4.49 -29.19
N LYS A 104 0.54 5.23 -28.07
CA LYS A 104 -0.55 5.40 -27.09
C LYS A 104 -0.96 4.12 -26.35
N GLU A 105 -0.25 3.02 -26.54
CA GLU A 105 -0.47 1.82 -25.75
C GLU A 105 0.11 2.01 -24.33
N PRO A 106 -0.62 1.65 -23.27
CA PRO A 106 -0.11 1.65 -21.90
C PRO A 106 1.04 0.64 -21.75
N ILE A 107 2.11 1.06 -21.08
CA ILE A 107 3.25 0.17 -20.76
C ILE A 107 2.93 -0.49 -19.41
N ILE A 108 2.52 -1.75 -19.47
CA ILE A 108 2.11 -2.60 -18.33
C ILE A 108 3.12 -3.71 -18.10
#